data_AF-A0A2S9JS41-F1
#
_entry.id   AF-A0A2S9JS41-F1
#
_cell.length_a   1.000
_cell.length_b   1.000
_cell.length_c   1.000
_cell.angle_alpha   90.00
_cell.angle_beta   90.00
_cell.angle_gamma   90.00
#
_symmetry.space_group_name_H-M   'P 1'
#
loop_
_entity.id
_entity.type
_entity.pdbx_description
1 polymer ?
#
loop_
_entity_poly.entity_id
_entity_poly.type
_entity_poly.pdbx_seq_one_letter_code
_entity_poly.pdbx_strand_id
1 'polypeptide(L)'
;MAELTLLTANGRMHSTGGLNWGSNALNHTRPYDSYIPIHIGFIRANPGLIDRKPPVQRILYFHWDDGTVMEVLFEGDGPDGYPKQIASAHHKDILGKYLRNRLGLPLNRRIEMADLISYGRTTVTIERIDALNYNVDFSV
;
A
#
# COMPACT_ATOMS: atom_id res chain seq x y z
N MET A 1 6.43 -14.61 -7.20
CA MET A 1 5.35 -13.75 -6.68
C MET A 1 5.69 -12.30 -7.02
N ALA A 2 4.71 -11.39 -7.09
CA ALA A 2 4.91 -10.05 -7.63
C ALA A 2 5.36 -9.05 -6.54
N GLU A 3 6.42 -8.28 -6.81
CA GLU A 3 6.96 -7.29 -5.86
C GLU A 3 6.35 -5.91 -6.10
N LEU A 4 5.50 -5.46 -5.18
CA LEU A 4 4.87 -4.14 -5.20
C LEU A 4 5.68 -3.18 -4.34
N THR A 5 6.26 -2.15 -4.98
CA THR A 5 7.11 -1.18 -4.27
C THR A 5 6.32 -0.24 -3.35
N LEU A 6 6.90 0.04 -2.17
CA LEU A 6 6.40 1.05 -1.23
C LEU A 6 6.88 2.46 -1.60
N LEU A 7 7.74 2.58 -2.61
CA LEU A 7 8.41 3.80 -3.02
C LEU A 7 7.69 4.50 -4.17
N THR A 8 8.14 5.71 -4.47
CA THR A 8 7.81 6.40 -5.74
C THR A 8 8.33 5.59 -6.94
N ALA A 9 7.83 5.89 -8.14
CA ALA A 9 8.28 5.24 -9.38
C ALA A 9 9.79 5.37 -9.62
N ASN A 10 10.42 6.41 -9.06
CA ASN A 10 11.86 6.66 -9.18
C ASN A 10 12.66 6.06 -8.01
N GLY A 11 12.08 5.15 -7.22
CA GLY A 11 12.77 4.47 -6.12
C GLY A 11 13.08 5.36 -4.92
N ARG A 12 12.35 6.46 -4.74
CA ARG A 12 12.51 7.39 -3.59
C ARG A 12 11.36 7.24 -2.60
N MET A 13 11.63 7.48 -1.32
CA MET A 13 10.57 7.56 -0.32
C MET A 13 9.63 8.74 -0.59
N HIS A 14 8.33 8.53 -0.42
CA HIS A 14 7.33 9.58 -0.58
C HIS A 14 7.42 10.63 0.53
N SER A 15 7.32 11.90 0.16
CA SER A 15 7.34 13.00 1.12
C SER A 15 5.99 13.22 1.81
N THR A 16 4.93 13.34 1.04
CA THR A 16 3.59 13.66 1.56
C THR A 16 2.53 12.76 0.91
N GLY A 17 2.95 11.55 0.55
CA GLY A 17 2.16 10.51 -0.11
C GLY A 17 2.65 9.12 0.33
N GLY A 18 2.14 8.07 -0.31
CA GLY A 18 2.43 6.69 0.06
C GLY A 18 2.21 6.43 1.55
N LEU A 19 3.22 5.86 2.22
CA LEU A 19 3.17 5.57 3.66
C LEU A 19 3.23 6.83 4.57
N ASN A 20 3.46 8.00 3.98
CA ASN A 20 3.55 9.30 4.66
C ASN A 20 2.41 10.23 4.26
N TRP A 21 1.31 9.73 3.70
CA TRP A 21 0.25 10.58 3.19
C TRP A 21 -0.37 11.49 4.26
N GLY A 22 -0.60 10.95 5.46
CA GLY A 22 -1.11 11.66 6.63
C GLY A 22 -0.10 12.51 7.38
N SER A 23 1.15 12.65 6.90
CA SER A 23 2.17 13.46 7.58
C SER A 23 2.13 14.94 7.19
N ASN A 24 1.35 15.32 6.19
CA ASN A 24 1.22 16.71 5.75
C ASN A 24 -0.08 17.32 6.29
N ALA A 25 0.03 18.29 7.19
CA ALA A 25 -1.12 19.00 7.76
C ALA A 25 -1.91 19.81 6.72
N LEU A 26 -1.33 20.09 5.54
CA LEU A 26 -2.02 20.78 4.44
C LEU A 26 -2.82 19.83 3.53
N ASN A 27 -2.65 18.51 3.66
CA ASN A 27 -3.44 17.55 2.92
C ASN A 27 -4.81 17.36 3.59
N HIS A 28 -5.84 17.02 2.81
CA HIS A 28 -7.13 16.54 3.34
C HIS A 28 -7.01 15.08 3.82
N THR A 29 -6.12 14.85 4.78
CA THR A 29 -5.80 13.54 5.35
C THR A 29 -5.91 13.57 6.86
N ARG A 30 -6.18 12.43 7.46
CA ARG A 30 -6.04 12.21 8.90
C ARG A 30 -4.59 11.83 9.23
N PRO A 31 -4.15 12.04 10.47
CA PRO A 31 -2.87 11.52 10.93
C PRO A 31 -2.72 10.04 10.59
N TYR A 32 -1.54 9.68 10.08
CA TYR A 32 -1.16 8.31 9.72
C TYR A 32 -1.84 7.70 8.50
N ASP A 33 -2.74 8.42 7.82
CA ASP A 33 -3.28 7.97 6.54
C ASP A 33 -2.12 7.53 5.63
N SER A 34 -2.27 6.34 5.05
CA SER A 34 -1.24 5.71 4.23
C SER A 34 -1.85 4.94 3.10
N TYR A 35 -1.09 4.78 2.02
CA TYR A 35 -1.44 3.88 0.93
C TYR A 35 -0.17 3.25 0.32
N ILE A 36 -0.32 2.07 -0.29
CA ILE A 36 0.72 1.44 -1.11
C ILE A 36 0.48 1.89 -2.56
N PRO A 37 1.48 2.47 -3.25
CA PRO A 37 1.30 2.94 -4.61
C PRO A 37 1.23 1.76 -5.59
N ILE A 38 0.30 1.84 -6.55
CA ILE A 38 0.23 0.92 -7.69
C ILE A 38 0.74 1.67 -8.91
N HIS A 39 1.98 1.38 -9.31
CA HIS A 39 2.56 1.96 -10.52
C HIS A 39 2.07 1.23 -11.76
N ILE A 40 1.84 1.97 -12.86
CA ILE A 40 1.39 1.37 -14.12
C ILE A 40 2.38 0.33 -14.67
N GLY A 41 3.67 0.50 -14.40
CA GLY A 41 4.69 -0.50 -14.73
C GLY A 41 4.47 -1.83 -14.02
N PHE A 42 4.04 -1.81 -12.75
CA PHE A 42 3.72 -3.01 -11.98
C PHE A 42 2.52 -3.75 -12.58
N ILE A 43 1.46 -3.03 -12.94
CA ILE A 43 0.27 -3.61 -13.59
C ILE A 43 0.65 -4.28 -14.92
N ARG A 44 1.44 -3.59 -15.75
CA ARG A 44 1.87 -4.12 -17.06
C ARG A 44 2.76 -5.35 -16.94
N ALA A 45 3.59 -5.41 -15.89
CA ALA A 45 4.46 -6.55 -15.63
C ALA A 45 3.71 -7.76 -15.03
N ASN A 46 2.53 -7.54 -14.44
CA ASN A 46 1.76 -8.57 -13.73
C ASN A 46 0.29 -8.59 -14.23
N PRO A 47 0.05 -8.98 -15.50
CA PRO A 47 -1.29 -9.00 -16.07
C PRO A 47 -2.23 -9.91 -15.28
N GLY A 48 -3.44 -9.43 -14.98
CA GLY A 48 -4.47 -10.17 -14.24
C GLY A 48 -4.31 -10.15 -12.71
N LEU A 49 -3.23 -9.57 -12.18
CA LEU A 49 -3.04 -9.44 -10.74
C LEU A 49 -3.93 -8.34 -10.14
N ILE A 50 -4.02 -7.19 -10.80
CA ILE A 50 -4.86 -6.06 -10.40
C ILE A 50 -5.86 -5.79 -11.50
N ASP A 51 -7.15 -5.78 -11.14
CA ASP A 51 -8.23 -5.50 -12.07
C ASP A 51 -8.40 -3.98 -12.26
N ARG A 52 -9.01 -3.59 -13.38
CA ARG A 52 -9.48 -2.21 -13.58
C ARG A 52 -10.54 -1.87 -12.53
N LYS A 53 -10.67 -0.58 -12.23
CA LYS A 53 -11.67 -0.11 -11.26
C LYS A 53 -13.08 -0.48 -11.73
N PRO A 54 -13.86 -1.21 -10.92
CA PRO A 54 -15.28 -1.41 -11.20
C PRO A 54 -16.06 -0.09 -11.01
N PRO A 55 -17.26 0.04 -11.60
CA PRO A 55 -18.14 1.19 -11.37
C PRO A 55 -18.50 1.38 -9.89
N VAL A 56 -18.60 0.27 -9.15
CA VAL A 56 -18.82 0.24 -7.71
C VAL A 56 -17.62 -0.43 -7.06
N GLN A 57 -16.93 0.30 -6.18
CA GLN A 57 -15.80 -0.25 -5.44
C GLN A 57 -16.22 -1.46 -4.60
N ARG A 58 -15.30 -2.41 -4.50
CA ARG A 58 -15.45 -3.62 -3.70
C ARG A 58 -14.37 -3.66 -2.65
N ILE A 59 -14.74 -4.06 -1.44
CA ILE A 59 -13.79 -4.39 -0.38
C ILE A 59 -13.04 -5.65 -0.81
N LEU A 60 -11.72 -5.60 -0.71
CA LEU A 60 -10.80 -6.71 -0.90
C LEU A 60 -10.19 -7.07 0.47
N TYR A 61 -9.66 -8.28 0.58
CA TYR A 61 -9.05 -8.79 1.80
C TYR A 61 -7.58 -9.11 1.54
N PHE A 62 -6.71 -8.46 2.30
CA PHE A 62 -5.28 -8.74 2.33
C PHE A 62 -4.99 -9.64 3.51
N HIS A 63 -4.49 -10.84 3.22
CA HIS A 63 -3.99 -11.82 4.19
C HIS A 63 -2.49 -11.62 4.32
N TRP A 64 -2.07 -10.96 5.40
CA TRP A 64 -0.67 -10.63 5.65
C TRP A 64 0.11 -11.81 6.21
N ASP A 65 1.43 -11.82 5.99
CA ASP A 65 2.36 -12.86 6.45
C ASP A 65 2.35 -13.10 7.97
N ASP A 66 1.97 -12.11 8.77
CA ASP A 66 1.86 -12.19 10.23
C ASP A 66 0.49 -12.70 10.73
N GLY A 67 -0.38 -13.14 9.81
CA GLY A 67 -1.74 -13.60 10.10
C GLY A 67 -2.79 -12.49 10.20
N THR A 68 -2.41 -11.23 10.02
CA THR A 68 -3.36 -10.11 9.97
C THR A 68 -4.22 -10.20 8.72
N VAL A 69 -5.54 -10.06 8.85
CA VAL A 69 -6.45 -9.85 7.71
C VAL A 69 -6.90 -8.40 7.70
N MET A 70 -6.73 -7.72 6.56
CA MET A 70 -7.06 -6.31 6.41
C MET A 70 -8.03 -6.11 5.25
N GLU A 71 -9.15 -5.45 5.53
CA GLU A 71 -10.03 -4.91 4.48
C GLU A 71 -9.34 -3.74 3.77
N VAL A 72 -9.25 -3.81 2.45
CA VAL A 72 -8.62 -2.77 1.62
C VAL A 72 -9.50 -2.39 0.45
N LEU A 73 -9.20 -1.21 -0.11
CA LEU A 73 -9.76 -0.73 -1.36
C LEU A 73 -8.64 -0.45 -2.35
N PHE A 74 -8.90 -0.82 -3.61
CA PHE A 74 -8.14 -0.34 -4.76
C PHE A 74 -8.75 1.00 -5.21
N GLU A 75 -8.03 2.09 -4.97
CA GLU A 75 -8.52 3.46 -5.09
C GLU A 75 -7.67 4.33 -6.03
N GLY A 76 -8.13 5.58 -6.20
CA GLY A 76 -7.50 6.61 -7.01
C GLY A 76 -7.62 6.32 -8.51
N ASP A 77 -7.56 7.36 -9.34
CA ASP A 77 -7.59 7.20 -10.79
C ASP A 77 -6.16 7.15 -11.32
N GLY A 78 -5.77 5.97 -11.81
CA GLY A 78 -4.56 5.72 -12.57
C GLY A 78 -4.82 5.61 -14.07
N PRO A 79 -3.77 5.42 -14.88
CA PRO A 79 -3.90 5.22 -16.32
C PRO A 79 -4.75 4.00 -16.67
N ASP A 80 -5.38 4.02 -17.85
CA ASP A 80 -6.10 2.88 -18.44
C ASP A 80 -7.22 2.28 -17.57
N GLY A 81 -7.79 3.09 -16.67
CA GLY A 81 -8.88 2.69 -15.77
C GLY A 81 -8.43 1.86 -14.56
N TYR A 82 -7.13 1.76 -14.31
CA TYR A 82 -6.60 1.04 -13.16
C TYR A 82 -6.56 1.92 -11.90
N PRO A 83 -6.65 1.30 -10.70
CA PRO A 83 -6.35 1.99 -9.46
C PRO A 83 -4.87 2.39 -9.39
N LYS A 84 -4.57 3.47 -8.66
CA LYS A 84 -3.18 3.91 -8.42
C LYS A 84 -2.71 3.71 -6.99
N GLN A 85 -3.59 3.28 -6.09
CA GLN A 85 -3.27 3.13 -4.67
C GLN A 85 -4.10 2.02 -4.02
N ILE A 86 -3.50 1.37 -3.02
CA ILE A 86 -4.15 0.44 -2.10
C ILE A 86 -4.19 1.10 -0.73
N ALA A 87 -5.35 1.19 -0.12
CA ALA A 87 -5.50 1.70 1.24
C ALA A 87 -6.46 0.84 2.04
N SER A 88 -6.34 0.86 3.37
CA SER A 88 -7.31 0.22 4.25
C SER A 88 -8.70 0.83 4.07
N ALA A 89 -9.72 -0.03 4.06
CA ALA A 89 -11.12 0.37 3.98
C ALA A 89 -11.54 1.14 5.24
N HIS A 90 -12.59 1.96 5.12
CA HIS A 90 -13.18 2.82 6.17
C HIS A 90 -12.26 3.93 6.68
N HIS A 91 -11.04 3.59 7.12
CA HIS A 91 -10.03 4.52 7.61
C HIS A 91 -8.63 4.16 7.10
N LYS A 92 -7.98 5.11 6.42
CA LYS A 92 -6.68 4.95 5.74
C LYS A 92 -5.48 4.89 6.69
N ASP A 93 -5.69 5.26 7.95
CA ASP A 93 -4.69 5.19 9.01
C ASP A 93 -4.49 3.78 9.56
N ILE A 94 -5.42 2.85 9.34
CA ILE A 94 -5.28 1.44 9.75
C ILE A 94 -4.03 0.82 9.10
N LEU A 95 -3.92 0.93 7.77
CA LEU A 95 -2.72 0.49 7.04
C LEU A 95 -1.46 1.22 7.50
N GLY A 96 -1.55 2.52 7.76
CA GLY A 96 -0.40 3.33 8.16
C GLY A 96 0.13 3.00 9.55
N LYS A 97 -0.76 2.73 10.51
CA LYS A 97 -0.41 2.25 11.85
C LYS A 97 0.17 0.85 11.80
N TYR A 98 -0.46 -0.03 11.01
CA TYR A 98 0.01 -1.40 10.80
C TYR A 98 1.46 -1.43 10.30
N LEU A 99 1.76 -0.71 9.21
CA LEU A 99 3.12 -0.69 8.65
C LEU A 99 4.15 -0.05 9.58
N ARG A 100 3.78 1.00 10.35
CA ARG A 100 4.69 1.56 11.37
C ARG A 100 5.00 0.56 12.48
N ASN A 101 4.01 -0.19 12.94
CA ASN A 101 4.21 -1.25 13.93
C ASN A 101 5.10 -2.36 13.38
N ARG A 102 4.88 -2.79 12.14
CA ARG A 102 5.74 -3.77 11.42
C ARG A 102 7.19 -3.31 11.33
N LEU A 103 7.42 -2.01 11.14
CA LEU A 103 8.74 -1.39 11.09
C LEU A 103 9.33 -1.06 12.47
N GLY A 104 8.60 -1.29 13.57
CA GLY A 104 9.04 -0.92 14.92
C GLY A 104 9.12 0.60 15.16
N LEU A 105 8.34 1.39 14.41
CA LEU A 105 8.38 2.85 14.47
C LEU A 105 7.27 3.44 15.34
N PRO A 106 7.53 4.54 16.07
CA PRO A 106 6.48 5.33 16.70
C PRO A 106 5.46 5.86 15.67
N LEU A 107 4.18 5.92 16.04
CA LEU A 107 3.13 6.38 15.14
C LEU A 107 3.34 7.82 14.65
N ASN A 108 3.79 8.71 15.54
CA ASN A 108 4.05 10.12 15.27
C ASN A 108 5.31 10.39 14.43
N ARG A 109 6.00 9.34 13.97
CA ARG A 109 7.19 9.47 13.14
C ARG A 109 6.86 9.23 11.66
N ARG A 110 7.49 10.05 10.82
CA ARG A 110 7.49 9.86 9.37
C ARG A 110 8.38 8.66 9.01
N ILE A 111 7.93 7.84 8.06
CA ILE A 111 8.74 6.73 7.54
C ILE A 111 9.76 7.30 6.55
N GLU A 112 11.03 7.00 6.77
CA GLU A 112 12.14 7.40 5.92
C GLU A 112 12.68 6.22 5.11
N MET A 113 13.48 6.51 4.08
CA MET A 113 14.15 5.47 3.30
C MET A 113 15.03 4.59 4.19
N ALA A 114 15.70 5.19 5.17
CA ALA A 114 16.55 4.48 6.12
C ALA A 114 15.77 3.45 6.95
N ASP A 115 14.50 3.71 7.27
CA ASP A 115 13.67 2.77 8.03
C ASP A 115 13.37 1.51 7.20
N LEU A 116 13.04 1.66 5.91
CA LEU A 116 12.81 0.53 5.01
C LEU A 116 14.10 -0.25 4.71
N ILE A 117 15.22 0.45 4.54
CA ILE A 117 16.53 -0.20 4.37
C ILE A 117 16.91 -0.97 5.63
N SER A 118 16.74 -0.37 6.82
CA SER A 118 17.03 -1.03 8.09
C SER A 118 16.10 -2.21 8.36
N TYR A 119 14.85 -2.13 7.92
CA TYR A 119 13.94 -3.27 7.96
C TYR A 119 14.43 -4.41 7.07
N GLY A 120 15.05 -4.10 5.94
CA GLY A 120 15.56 -5.06 4.96
C GLY A 120 14.69 -5.17 3.71
N ARG A 121 13.63 -4.34 3.59
CA ARG A 121 12.66 -4.45 2.50
C ARG A 121 11.99 -3.14 2.13
N THR A 122 11.89 -2.88 0.82
CA THR A 122 11.21 -1.69 0.25
C THR A 122 9.96 -2.03 -0.58
N THR A 123 9.56 -3.29 -0.55
CA THR A 123 8.43 -3.85 -1.31
C THR A 123 7.55 -4.67 -0.38
N VAL A 124 6.34 -4.97 -0.82
CA VAL A 124 5.56 -6.11 -0.34
C VAL A 124 5.45 -7.11 -1.49
N THR A 125 5.53 -8.40 -1.21
CA THR A 125 5.09 -9.40 -2.17
C THR A 125 3.57 -9.45 -2.16
N ILE A 126 2.94 -9.55 -3.32
CA ILE A 126 1.49 -9.72 -3.45
C ILE A 126 1.16 -10.84 -4.43
N GLU A 127 0.16 -11.65 -4.06
CA GLU A 127 -0.37 -12.73 -4.87
C GLU A 127 -1.90 -12.73 -4.80
N ARG A 128 -2.56 -12.88 -5.94
CA ARG A 128 -4.02 -12.99 -6.02
C ARG A 128 -4.42 -14.42 -5.70
N ILE A 129 -5.29 -14.59 -4.71
CA ILE A 129 -5.93 -15.87 -4.39
C ILE A 129 -7.17 -16.04 -5.25
N ASP A 130 -8.06 -15.04 -5.23
CA ASP A 130 -9.32 -15.05 -5.96
C ASP A 130 -9.77 -13.62 -6.35
N ALA A 131 -11.08 -13.43 -6.59
CA ALA A 131 -11.63 -12.12 -6.97
C ALA A 131 -11.52 -11.05 -5.88
N LEU A 132 -11.52 -11.45 -4.60
CA LEU A 132 -11.57 -10.56 -3.45
C LEU A 132 -10.37 -10.73 -2.50
N ASN A 133 -9.61 -11.83 -2.60
CA ASN A 133 -8.57 -12.18 -1.65
C ASN A 133 -7.17 -12.13 -2.26
N TYR A 134 -6.21 -11.60 -1.49
CA TYR A 134 -4.79 -11.54 -1.82
C TYR A 134 -3.94 -11.97 -0.63
N ASN A 135 -2.90 -12.75 -0.89
CA ASN A 135 -1.79 -12.92 0.06
C ASN A 135 -0.84 -11.74 -0.10
N VAL A 136 -0.37 -11.19 1.03
CA VAL A 136 0.60 -10.10 1.06
C VAL A 136 1.69 -10.42 2.07
N ASP A 137 2.94 -10.36 1.64
CA ASP A 137 4.08 -10.67 2.49
C ASP A 137 4.99 -9.45 2.59
N PHE A 138 5.20 -9.02 3.83
CA PHE A 138 6.15 -7.98 4.20
C PHE A 138 7.23 -8.48 5.15
N SER A 139 7.45 -9.80 5.26
CA SER A 139 8.52 -10.40 6.06
C SER A 139 9.92 -10.18 5.45
N VAL A 140 10.96 -10.42 6.24
CA VAL A 140 12.40 -10.31 5.90
C VAL A 140 13.10 -11.60 6.31
#